data_AF-A0A2V6PRS1-F1
#
_entry.id   AF-A0A2V6PRS1-F1
#
_cell.length_a   1.000
_cell.length_b   1.000
_cell.length_c   1.000
_cell.angle_alpha   90.00
_cell.angle_beta   90.00
_cell.angle_gamma   90.00
#
_symmetry.space_group_name_H-M   'P 1'
#
loop_
_entity.id
_entity.type
_entity.pdbx_description
1 polymer ?
#
loop_
_entity_poly.entity_id
_entity_poly.type
_entity_poly.pdbx_seq_one_letter_code
_entity_poly.pdbx_strand_id
1 'polypeptide(L)'
;MKTAKRTLMSLVIGTFLVASAAVAAAQATTPIGPQWWPSRWGPGDEAGASNLMTPEKVLEAVKLITTGKVYRLGRPYEPGMPSRGLRSYKLVIPTLPTGGPFAKNKLIFNEEFVTGEIGQVGTQFDGLGHIGVLVGAEGDLNAMRFYNGVTGAEMVSPYGLKKLGVEKVKPFFTRGVLLDMAGYKGRMLDKGEEITLADVRGAMTKQGIADIRRGDVVLFNTGWGSLWMKDNARFDSGEPGIGLEVARWLADRQIACVGSDTWATEVQPNPDPDLRGPVHQELLTKNGIFNHENLDLSELARDRVWEFAYIFVPVPLKGATGSPGSPIAVR
;
A
#
# COMPACT_ATOMS: atom_id res chain seq x y z
N MET A 1 25.87 51.63 79.04
CA MET A 1 24.89 50.94 79.90
C MET A 1 23.70 50.51 79.06
N LYS A 2 23.23 49.28 79.29
CA LYS A 2 22.03 48.60 78.75
C LYS A 2 22.18 47.86 77.40
N THR A 3 22.31 46.55 77.59
CA THR A 3 22.10 45.38 76.73
C THR A 3 20.72 45.33 76.07
N ALA A 4 20.63 44.82 74.83
CA ALA A 4 19.51 43.95 74.40
C ALA A 4 19.74 43.26 73.03
N LYS A 5 20.02 41.95 73.13
CA LYS A 5 19.36 40.83 72.42
C LYS A 5 19.28 40.83 70.89
N ARG A 6 20.10 39.94 70.29
CA ARG A 6 19.95 39.37 68.95
C ARG A 6 18.73 38.44 68.92
N THR A 7 17.82 38.66 67.97
CA THR A 7 16.74 37.73 67.65
C THR A 7 17.11 36.97 66.38
N LEU A 8 17.24 35.65 66.50
CA LEU A 8 17.50 34.71 65.41
C LEU A 8 16.17 34.45 64.69
N MET A 9 16.09 34.76 63.40
CA MET A 9 14.91 34.53 62.57
C MET A 9 15.08 33.18 61.86
N SER A 10 14.33 32.17 62.30
CA SER A 10 14.35 30.82 61.71
C SER A 10 13.55 30.81 60.40
N LEU A 11 14.22 30.51 59.29
CA LEU A 11 13.61 30.33 57.98
C LEU A 11 13.06 28.90 57.88
N VAL A 12 11.74 28.74 57.90
CA VAL A 12 11.07 27.45 57.62
C VAL A 12 10.89 27.35 56.11
N ILE A 13 11.72 26.52 55.46
CA ILE A 13 11.54 26.13 54.06
C ILE A 13 10.55 24.97 54.04
N GLY A 14 9.29 25.25 53.69
CA GLY A 14 8.28 24.23 53.41
C GLY A 14 8.46 23.70 51.99
N THR A 15 8.99 22.49 51.85
CA THR A 15 8.96 21.73 50.59
C THR A 15 7.53 21.26 50.28
N PHE A 16 6.86 21.94 49.35
CA PHE A 16 5.65 21.42 48.71
C PHE A 16 6.05 20.40 47.65
N LEU A 17 5.90 19.11 47.97
CA LEU A 17 5.89 18.03 46.99
C LEU A 17 4.55 18.05 46.25
N VAL A 18 4.54 18.64 45.06
CA VAL A 18 3.42 18.49 44.11
C VAL A 18 3.62 17.17 43.38
N ALA A 19 2.90 16.14 43.79
CA ALA A 19 2.79 14.89 43.04
C ALA A 19 1.92 15.15 41.80
N SER A 20 2.55 15.27 40.63
CA SER A 20 1.84 15.31 39.34
C SER A 20 1.42 13.89 38.96
N ALA A 21 0.18 13.52 39.28
CA ALA A 21 -0.46 12.35 38.69
C ALA A 21 -0.77 12.66 37.22
N ALA A 22 0.05 12.13 36.31
CA ALA A 22 -0.27 12.13 34.88
C ALA A 22 -1.47 11.21 34.65
N VAL A 23 -2.66 11.79 34.48
CA VAL A 23 -3.83 11.06 34.00
C VAL A 23 -3.58 10.74 32.53
N ALA A 24 -3.23 9.49 32.23
CA ALA A 24 -3.20 9.02 30.85
C ALA A 24 -4.62 9.11 30.29
N ALA A 25 -4.87 10.05 29.38
CA ALA A 25 -6.13 10.13 28.66
C ALA A 25 -6.32 8.82 27.88
N ALA A 26 -7.45 8.14 28.08
CA ALA A 26 -7.79 6.94 27.33
C ALA A 26 -7.80 7.28 25.83
N GLN A 27 -7.01 6.55 25.03
CA GLN A 27 -6.96 6.73 23.59
C GLN A 27 -8.33 6.39 23.00
N ALA A 28 -8.90 7.29 22.20
CA ALA A 28 -10.18 7.05 21.55
C ALA A 28 -10.12 5.75 20.72
N THR A 29 -11.21 4.98 20.74
CA THR A 29 -11.33 3.72 20.00
C THR A 29 -12.15 3.91 18.73
N THR A 30 -11.79 3.20 17.67
CA THR A 30 -12.46 3.16 16.37
C THR A 30 -12.89 1.72 16.06
N PRO A 31 -13.73 1.48 15.03
CA PRO A 31 -14.09 0.11 14.62
C PRO A 31 -12.89 -0.78 14.23
N ILE A 32 -11.73 -0.18 13.89
CA ILE A 32 -10.50 -0.89 13.51
C ILE A 32 -9.41 -0.84 14.58
N GLY A 33 -9.79 -0.56 15.83
CA GLY A 33 -8.92 -0.52 17.00
C GLY A 33 -8.65 0.89 17.52
N PRO A 34 -7.59 1.10 18.33
CA PRO A 34 -7.24 2.41 18.86
C PRO A 34 -7.03 3.45 17.76
N GLN A 35 -7.31 4.71 18.05
CA GLN A 35 -7.05 5.84 17.17
C GLN A 35 -5.59 5.82 16.68
N TRP A 36 -5.38 5.77 15.37
CA TRP A 36 -4.04 5.67 14.75
C TRP A 36 -3.45 7.02 14.33
N TRP A 37 -4.24 8.10 14.36
CA TRP A 37 -3.81 9.44 13.97
C TRP A 37 -3.47 10.32 15.18
N PRO A 38 -2.55 11.30 15.03
CA PRO A 38 -1.73 11.56 13.85
C PRO A 38 -0.71 10.43 13.60
N SER A 39 -0.30 10.28 12.35
CA SER A 39 0.69 9.29 11.95
C SER A 39 2.06 9.60 12.54
N ARG A 40 2.94 8.61 12.53
CA ARG A 40 4.36 8.75 12.93
C ARG A 40 5.15 9.80 12.16
N TRP A 41 4.64 10.29 11.02
CA TRP A 41 5.26 11.33 10.20
C TRP A 41 4.69 12.74 10.48
N GLY A 42 3.71 12.83 11.39
CA GLY A 42 3.11 14.09 11.82
C GLY A 42 1.74 14.36 11.19
N PRO A 43 0.99 15.34 11.74
CA PRO A 43 -0.40 15.60 11.38
C PRO A 43 -0.62 16.14 9.95
N GLY A 44 0.44 16.61 9.29
CA GLY A 44 0.39 17.10 7.91
C GLY A 44 0.83 16.08 6.85
N ASP A 45 1.16 14.85 7.26
CA ASP A 45 1.65 13.84 6.32
C ASP A 45 0.54 13.31 5.40
N GLU A 46 0.84 13.27 4.11
CA GLU A 46 0.02 12.68 3.05
C GLU A 46 0.79 11.63 2.23
N ALA A 47 2.07 11.40 2.54
CA ALA A 47 2.95 10.53 1.77
C ALA A 47 3.09 9.12 2.39
N GLY A 48 2.72 8.93 3.66
CA GLY A 48 2.72 7.64 4.34
C GLY A 48 4.06 6.92 4.26
N ALA A 49 4.03 5.62 3.99
CA ALA A 49 5.23 4.79 3.96
C ALA A 49 6.20 5.14 2.82
N SER A 50 5.80 5.98 1.85
CA SER A 50 6.71 6.46 0.80
C SER A 50 7.73 7.46 1.38
N ASN A 51 7.50 7.98 2.58
CA ASN A 51 8.52 8.69 3.36
C ASN A 51 9.75 7.83 3.71
N LEU A 52 9.68 6.51 3.53
CA LEU A 52 10.81 5.60 3.69
C LEU A 52 11.72 5.57 2.45
N MET A 53 11.27 6.12 1.31
CA MET A 53 12.05 6.22 0.09
C MET A 53 13.15 7.28 0.29
N THR A 54 14.33 6.80 0.64
CA THR A 54 15.50 7.58 1.05
C THR A 54 16.70 7.21 0.17
N PRO A 55 17.72 8.07 0.05
CA PRO A 55 18.93 7.73 -0.70
C PRO A 55 19.58 6.42 -0.24
N GLU A 56 19.51 6.11 1.06
CA GLU A 56 20.05 4.88 1.63
C GLU A 56 19.32 3.64 1.11
N LYS A 57 17.97 3.70 0.97
CA LYS A 57 17.18 2.60 0.39
C LYS A 57 17.48 2.41 -1.10
N VAL A 58 17.74 3.49 -1.84
CA VAL A 58 18.19 3.41 -3.24
C VAL A 58 19.51 2.66 -3.30
N LEU A 59 20.50 3.04 -2.49
CA LEU A 59 21.82 2.39 -2.46
C LEU A 59 21.76 0.95 -1.96
N GLU A 60 20.86 0.61 -1.04
CA GLU A 60 20.59 -0.79 -0.64
C GLU A 60 20.08 -1.60 -1.83
N ALA A 61 19.08 -1.08 -2.55
CA ALA A 61 18.48 -1.76 -3.70
C ALA A 61 19.46 -1.92 -4.86
N VAL A 62 20.29 -0.91 -5.15
CA VAL A 62 21.31 -0.97 -6.21
C VAL A 62 22.27 -2.14 -6.00
N LYS A 63 22.62 -2.50 -4.76
CA LYS A 63 23.50 -3.65 -4.47
C LYS A 63 22.89 -5.00 -4.89
N LEU A 64 21.58 -5.06 -5.09
CA LEU A 64 20.90 -6.25 -5.57
C LEU A 64 20.99 -6.40 -7.09
N ILE A 65 21.42 -5.36 -7.82
CA ILE A 65 21.60 -5.36 -9.27
C ILE A 65 22.98 -5.93 -9.60
N THR A 66 23.00 -7.22 -9.86
CA THR A 66 24.18 -8.05 -10.14
C THR A 66 24.20 -8.60 -11.57
N THR A 67 23.04 -8.80 -12.19
CA THR A 67 22.92 -9.36 -13.55
C THR A 67 22.47 -8.34 -14.60
N GLY A 68 21.83 -7.25 -14.16
CA GLY A 68 21.20 -6.25 -15.04
C GLY A 68 19.89 -6.74 -15.67
N LYS A 69 19.38 -7.90 -15.28
CA LYS A 69 18.13 -8.44 -15.84
C LYS A 69 16.94 -7.67 -15.27
N VAL A 70 16.07 -7.20 -16.16
CA VAL A 70 14.86 -6.45 -15.83
C VAL A 70 13.64 -7.33 -16.05
N TYR A 71 12.79 -7.39 -15.03
CA TYR A 71 11.53 -8.09 -15.02
C TYR A 71 10.40 -7.07 -15.03
N ARG A 72 9.49 -7.20 -15.99
CA ARG A 72 8.23 -6.45 -15.97
C ARG A 72 7.27 -7.15 -15.01
N LEU A 73 6.72 -6.41 -14.06
CA LEU A 73 5.75 -6.95 -13.11
C LEU A 73 4.31 -6.44 -13.38
N GLY A 74 4.14 -5.47 -14.28
CA GLY A 74 2.81 -5.03 -14.71
C GLY A 74 2.29 -5.78 -15.92
N ARG A 75 0.98 -6.06 -15.90
CA ARG A 75 0.23 -6.68 -16.97
C ARG A 75 -0.17 -5.66 -18.04
N PRO A 76 -0.33 -6.08 -19.31
CA PRO A 76 -0.94 -5.25 -20.33
C PRO A 76 -2.36 -4.83 -19.91
N TYR A 77 -2.69 -3.57 -20.19
CA TYR A 77 -4.04 -3.04 -20.04
C TYR A 77 -4.77 -3.23 -21.36
N GLU A 78 -5.71 -4.17 -21.39
CA GLU A 78 -6.36 -4.59 -22.62
C GLU A 78 -7.86 -4.89 -22.42
N PRO A 79 -8.69 -4.77 -23.47
CA PRO A 79 -10.08 -5.19 -23.41
C PRO A 79 -10.21 -6.65 -22.96
N GLY A 80 -11.10 -6.89 -22.01
CA GLY A 80 -11.35 -8.22 -21.48
C GLY A 80 -10.47 -8.63 -20.30
N MET A 81 -9.52 -7.80 -19.85
CA MET A 81 -8.81 -8.07 -18.60
C MET A 81 -9.78 -8.17 -17.40
N PRO A 82 -9.44 -8.97 -16.35
CA PRO A 82 -10.23 -9.01 -15.12
C PRO A 82 -10.53 -7.62 -14.57
N SER A 83 -11.75 -7.44 -14.07
CA SER A 83 -12.23 -6.18 -13.53
C SER A 83 -13.27 -6.43 -12.46
N ARG A 84 -13.17 -5.69 -11.35
CA ARG A 84 -14.03 -5.87 -10.18
C ARG A 84 -15.28 -5.01 -10.27
N GLY A 85 -16.44 -5.62 -10.02
CA GLY A 85 -17.71 -4.91 -9.94
C GLY A 85 -18.07 -4.22 -11.25
N LEU A 86 -18.37 -2.92 -11.18
CA LEU A 86 -18.79 -2.12 -12.35
C LEU A 86 -17.62 -1.40 -13.04
N ARG A 87 -16.37 -1.67 -12.63
CA ARG A 87 -15.19 -1.02 -13.19
C ARG A 87 -14.98 -1.42 -14.66
N SER A 88 -14.42 -0.52 -15.45
CA SER A 88 -14.18 -0.73 -16.87
C SER A 88 -12.87 -0.11 -17.33
N TYR A 89 -12.32 -0.65 -18.41
CA TYR A 89 -11.21 -0.07 -19.15
C TYR A 89 -11.48 -0.19 -20.64
N LYS A 90 -11.36 0.92 -21.37
CA LYS A 90 -11.55 0.97 -22.82
C LYS A 90 -10.51 1.89 -23.42
N LEU A 91 -9.76 1.36 -24.37
CA LEU A 91 -8.89 2.11 -25.26
C LEU A 91 -9.54 2.13 -26.64
N VAL A 92 -9.73 3.31 -27.21
CA VAL A 92 -10.35 3.50 -28.52
C VAL A 92 -9.43 4.39 -29.37
N ILE A 93 -9.07 3.91 -30.55
CA ILE A 93 -8.50 4.75 -31.61
C ILE A 93 -9.65 5.08 -32.56
N PRO A 94 -10.06 6.35 -32.70
CA PRO A 94 -11.28 6.70 -33.42
C PRO A 94 -11.20 6.44 -34.94
N THR A 95 -10.01 6.56 -35.53
CA THR A 95 -9.73 6.27 -36.95
C THR A 95 -8.23 6.00 -37.15
N LEU A 96 -7.88 5.33 -38.26
CA LEU A 96 -6.50 4.99 -38.64
C LEU A 96 -6.16 5.59 -40.02
N PRO A 97 -5.28 6.61 -40.12
CA PRO A 97 -4.64 7.31 -39.00
C PRO A 97 -5.64 8.18 -38.22
N THR A 98 -5.29 8.56 -37.00
CA THR A 98 -6.09 9.54 -36.24
C THR A 98 -5.98 10.94 -36.84
N GLY A 99 -4.80 11.29 -37.37
CA GLY A 99 -4.58 12.56 -38.03
C GLY A 99 -3.63 12.48 -39.22
N GLY A 100 -3.78 13.43 -40.15
CA GLY A 100 -2.93 13.63 -41.31
C GLY A 100 -3.52 13.12 -42.64
N PRO A 101 -2.74 13.16 -43.74
CA PRO A 101 -1.35 13.63 -43.80
C PRO A 101 -1.20 15.15 -43.66
N PHE A 102 -0.15 15.59 -42.98
CA PHE A 102 0.21 17.01 -42.80
C PHE A 102 1.54 17.37 -43.46
N ALA A 103 1.62 18.60 -43.97
CA ALA A 103 2.81 19.19 -44.60
C ALA A 103 3.40 18.41 -45.79
N LYS A 104 4.50 18.91 -46.37
CA LYS A 104 5.15 18.31 -47.56
C LYS A 104 5.71 16.92 -47.30
N ASN A 105 6.08 16.63 -46.04
CA ASN A 105 6.59 15.33 -45.60
C ASN A 105 5.48 14.33 -45.24
N LYS A 106 4.20 14.67 -45.41
CA LYS A 106 3.04 13.78 -45.24
C LYS A 106 3.00 13.10 -43.86
N LEU A 107 3.21 13.84 -42.78
CA LEU A 107 3.11 13.34 -41.41
C LEU A 107 1.71 12.79 -41.12
N ILE A 108 1.62 11.56 -40.65
CA ILE A 108 0.41 10.94 -40.10
C ILE A 108 0.70 10.46 -38.66
N PHE A 109 -0.32 10.39 -37.82
CA PHE A 109 -0.19 9.90 -36.44
C PHE A 109 -1.47 9.23 -35.95
N ASN A 110 -1.34 8.46 -34.86
CA ASN A 110 -2.45 7.85 -34.14
C ASN A 110 -2.51 8.43 -32.73
N GLU A 111 -3.72 8.64 -32.23
CA GLU A 111 -3.98 8.97 -30.83
C GLU A 111 -5.08 8.04 -30.32
N GLU A 112 -4.98 7.67 -29.06
CA GLU A 112 -5.98 6.89 -28.38
C GLU A 112 -6.76 7.74 -27.37
N PHE A 113 -8.00 7.36 -27.17
CA PHE A 113 -8.83 7.83 -26.07
C PHE A 113 -9.01 6.67 -25.08
N VAL A 114 -8.68 6.92 -23.81
CA VAL A 114 -8.87 5.96 -22.73
C VAL A 114 -10.03 6.41 -21.84
N THR A 115 -10.97 5.50 -21.59
CA THR A 115 -12.06 5.69 -20.61
C THR A 115 -12.12 4.52 -19.65
N GLY A 116 -12.31 4.83 -18.38
CA GLY A 116 -12.37 3.83 -17.33
C GLY A 116 -11.80 4.31 -16.01
N GLU A 117 -11.96 3.51 -14.97
CA GLU A 117 -11.18 3.62 -13.76
C GLU A 117 -9.73 3.25 -14.11
N ILE A 118 -8.78 4.13 -13.81
CA ILE A 118 -7.35 3.86 -14.09
C ILE A 118 -6.57 3.49 -12.83
N GLY A 119 -7.11 3.77 -11.65
CA GLY A 119 -6.42 3.50 -10.38
C GLY A 119 -6.68 2.11 -9.78
N GLN A 120 -7.73 1.40 -10.23
CA GLN A 120 -8.19 0.13 -9.63
C GLN A 120 -8.61 -0.93 -10.67
N VAL A 121 -7.88 -0.98 -11.78
CA VAL A 121 -8.01 -1.99 -12.84
C VAL A 121 -6.63 -2.39 -13.34
N GLY A 122 -6.50 -3.56 -13.97
CA GLY A 122 -5.19 -4.03 -14.42
C GLY A 122 -4.25 -4.26 -13.23
N THR A 123 -2.93 -4.23 -13.48
CA THR A 123 -1.95 -4.10 -12.40
C THR A 123 -2.07 -2.71 -11.77
N GLN A 124 -2.54 -2.65 -10.52
CA GLN A 124 -2.97 -1.39 -9.90
C GLN A 124 -2.22 -1.12 -8.60
N PHE A 125 -2.06 0.16 -8.27
CA PHE A 125 -1.49 0.63 -7.02
C PHE A 125 -2.52 1.43 -6.23
N ASP A 126 -2.77 1.04 -4.98
CA ASP A 126 -3.74 1.71 -4.11
C ASP A 126 -3.06 2.81 -3.30
N GLY A 127 -3.55 4.04 -3.45
CA GLY A 127 -3.13 5.20 -2.67
C GLY A 127 -3.84 5.31 -1.32
N LEU A 128 -3.34 6.22 -0.48
CA LEU A 128 -3.79 6.37 0.91
C LEU A 128 -5.22 6.92 1.05
N GLY A 129 -5.75 7.52 -0.02
CA GLY A 129 -7.14 7.95 -0.10
C GLY A 129 -8.11 6.88 -0.60
N HIS A 130 -7.65 5.66 -0.93
CA HIS A 130 -8.50 4.61 -1.48
C HIS A 130 -9.45 4.00 -0.46
N ILE A 131 -8.93 3.62 0.72
CA ILE A 131 -9.66 2.90 1.76
C ILE A 131 -9.69 3.73 3.05
N GLY A 132 -10.89 3.85 3.62
CA GLY A 132 -11.13 4.50 4.90
C GLY A 132 -12.01 3.64 5.81
N VAL A 133 -12.37 4.22 6.94
CA VAL A 133 -13.31 3.65 7.90
C VAL A 133 -14.28 4.72 8.36
N LEU A 134 -15.53 4.32 8.55
CA LEU A 134 -16.53 5.17 9.17
C LEU A 134 -16.48 4.98 10.69
N VAL A 135 -16.22 6.06 11.44
CA VAL A 135 -16.12 6.02 12.92
C VAL A 135 -17.36 6.58 13.63
N GLY A 136 -18.38 6.98 12.86
CA GLY A 136 -19.61 7.60 13.35
C GLY A 136 -20.80 7.29 12.45
N ALA A 137 -21.71 8.25 12.28
CA ALA A 137 -22.94 8.05 11.52
C ALA A 137 -22.71 7.91 10.01
N GLU A 138 -23.51 7.05 9.37
CA GLU A 138 -23.53 6.91 7.91
C GLU A 138 -23.87 8.25 7.23
N GLY A 139 -23.21 8.52 6.10
CA GLY A 139 -23.39 9.76 5.35
C GLY A 139 -22.70 10.99 5.94
N ASP A 140 -22.18 10.94 7.17
CA ASP A 140 -21.39 12.05 7.72
C ASP A 140 -19.94 11.99 7.23
N LEU A 141 -19.58 12.92 6.35
CA LEU A 141 -18.23 13.07 5.83
C LEU A 141 -17.20 13.37 6.92
N ASN A 142 -17.60 13.99 8.04
CA ASN A 142 -16.74 14.22 9.19
C ASN A 142 -16.61 13.00 10.10
N ALA A 143 -17.40 11.94 9.86
CA ALA A 143 -17.28 10.65 10.53
C ALA A 143 -16.43 9.66 9.73
N MET A 144 -16.08 9.95 8.48
CA MET A 144 -15.14 9.14 7.71
C MET A 144 -13.70 9.45 8.13
N ARG A 145 -12.85 8.44 8.24
CA ARG A 145 -11.41 8.57 8.52
C ARG A 145 -10.61 7.76 7.51
N PHE A 146 -9.67 8.45 6.87
CA PHE A 146 -8.66 7.84 6.01
C PHE A 146 -7.30 7.88 6.71
N TYR A 147 -6.23 7.62 5.96
CA TYR A 147 -4.88 7.74 6.47
C TYR A 147 -4.63 9.08 7.19
N ASN A 148 -3.88 9.02 8.28
CA ASN A 148 -3.57 10.17 9.14
C ASN A 148 -4.80 10.89 9.75
N GLY A 149 -5.96 10.22 9.76
CA GLY A 149 -7.19 10.78 10.32
C GLY A 149 -7.88 11.81 9.43
N VAL A 150 -7.43 11.97 8.17
CA VAL A 150 -8.05 12.88 7.20
C VAL A 150 -9.52 12.50 7.04
N THR A 151 -10.39 13.50 7.11
CA THR A 151 -11.84 13.29 7.01
C THR A 151 -12.32 13.25 5.56
N GLY A 152 -13.48 12.62 5.33
CA GLY A 152 -14.13 12.68 4.02
C GLY A 152 -14.44 14.12 3.60
N ALA A 153 -14.77 14.99 4.56
CA ALA A 153 -15.05 16.41 4.31
C ALA A 153 -13.81 17.18 3.80
N GLU A 154 -12.62 16.82 4.28
CA GLU A 154 -11.36 17.38 3.80
C GLU A 154 -10.96 16.85 2.41
N MET A 155 -11.37 15.63 2.06
CA MET A 155 -10.99 14.97 0.80
C MET A 155 -11.92 15.31 -0.37
N VAL A 156 -13.21 15.47 -0.12
CA VAL A 156 -14.24 15.49 -1.17
C VAL A 156 -14.06 16.64 -2.17
N SER A 157 -14.12 16.30 -3.46
CA SER A 157 -14.15 17.24 -4.59
C SER A 157 -14.64 16.54 -5.86
N PRO A 158 -15.33 17.25 -6.77
CA PRO A 158 -15.80 16.68 -8.04
C PRO A 158 -14.68 16.40 -9.05
N TYR A 159 -13.46 16.90 -8.80
CA TYR A 159 -12.30 16.78 -9.70
C TYR A 159 -11.17 15.92 -9.11
N GLY A 160 -11.53 14.92 -8.30
CA GLY A 160 -10.59 14.09 -7.55
C GLY A 160 -10.37 14.57 -6.12
N LEU A 161 -9.63 13.77 -5.34
CA LEU A 161 -9.35 14.01 -3.92
C LEU A 161 -8.54 15.28 -3.70
N LYS A 162 -8.90 16.09 -2.70
CA LYS A 162 -8.13 17.27 -2.26
C LYS A 162 -6.88 16.91 -1.46
N LYS A 163 -6.93 15.77 -0.76
CA LYS A 163 -5.86 15.22 0.08
C LYS A 163 -5.66 13.74 -0.22
N LEU A 164 -4.48 13.23 0.07
CA LEU A 164 -4.10 11.81 -0.07
C LEU A 164 -4.18 11.26 -1.51
N GLY A 165 -4.14 12.15 -2.51
CA GLY A 165 -4.02 11.75 -3.91
C GLY A 165 -2.64 11.15 -4.20
N VAL A 166 -2.55 10.25 -5.18
CA VAL A 166 -1.29 9.57 -5.53
C VAL A 166 -0.17 10.51 -5.99
N GLU A 167 -0.47 11.75 -6.38
CA GLU A 167 0.55 12.77 -6.67
C GLU A 167 1.38 13.18 -5.45
N LYS A 168 0.96 12.80 -4.23
CA LYS A 168 1.69 13.01 -2.97
C LYS A 168 2.70 11.89 -2.68
N VAL A 169 2.62 10.78 -3.40
CA VAL A 169 3.43 9.59 -3.15
C VAL A 169 4.80 9.74 -3.80
N LYS A 170 5.86 9.45 -3.05
CA LYS A 170 7.23 9.51 -3.56
C LYS A 170 7.56 8.32 -4.47
N PRO A 171 8.45 8.48 -5.47
CA PRO A 171 8.96 7.37 -6.28
C PRO A 171 9.52 6.23 -5.43
N PHE A 172 9.19 4.99 -5.79
CA PHE A 172 9.77 3.81 -5.19
C PHE A 172 11.04 3.41 -5.92
N PHE A 173 12.13 3.31 -5.16
CA PHE A 173 13.35 2.62 -5.56
C PHE A 173 13.93 2.02 -4.28
N THR A 174 13.62 0.75 -4.04
CA THR A 174 13.90 0.07 -2.77
C THR A 174 14.06 -1.43 -3.00
N ARG A 175 14.41 -2.19 -1.95
CA ARG A 175 14.44 -3.65 -2.02
C ARG A 175 13.01 -4.19 -2.12
N GLY A 176 12.78 -5.02 -3.13
CA GLY A 176 11.61 -5.89 -3.23
C GLY A 176 11.95 -7.30 -2.77
N VAL A 177 10.99 -7.95 -2.11
CA VAL A 177 11.06 -9.34 -1.68
C VAL A 177 9.86 -10.09 -2.25
N LEU A 178 10.10 -11.17 -2.98
CA LEU A 178 9.06 -12.08 -3.46
C LEU A 178 8.96 -13.28 -2.52
N LEU A 179 7.79 -13.49 -1.93
CA LEU A 179 7.39 -14.70 -1.23
C LEU A 179 6.60 -15.58 -2.19
N ASP A 180 7.24 -16.64 -2.70
CA ASP A 180 6.63 -17.58 -3.64
C ASP A 180 5.79 -18.61 -2.89
N MET A 181 4.57 -18.22 -2.54
CA MET A 181 3.65 -19.05 -1.78
C MET A 181 3.20 -20.28 -2.58
N ALA A 182 2.96 -20.12 -3.89
CA ALA A 182 2.65 -21.23 -4.77
C ALA A 182 3.80 -22.24 -4.84
N GLY A 183 5.03 -21.76 -5.03
CA GLY A 183 6.24 -22.60 -5.01
C GLY A 183 6.52 -23.21 -3.63
N TYR A 184 6.19 -22.51 -2.54
CA TYR A 184 6.28 -23.05 -1.18
C TYR A 184 5.31 -24.22 -0.98
N LYS A 185 4.02 -24.05 -1.32
CA LYS A 185 2.97 -25.06 -1.24
C LYS A 185 3.07 -26.15 -2.32
N GLY A 186 3.82 -25.90 -3.39
CA GLY A 186 3.96 -26.81 -4.54
C GLY A 186 2.73 -26.83 -5.46
N ARG A 187 1.81 -25.87 -5.31
CA ARG A 187 0.56 -25.75 -6.07
C ARG A 187 0.08 -24.30 -6.06
N MET A 188 -0.79 -23.95 -7.01
CA MET A 188 -1.62 -22.75 -6.89
C MET A 188 -2.47 -22.83 -5.61
N LEU A 189 -2.59 -21.72 -4.90
CA LEU A 189 -3.40 -21.65 -3.68
C LEU A 189 -4.90 -21.67 -4.02
N ASP A 190 -5.70 -22.19 -3.10
CA ASP A 190 -7.15 -22.30 -3.28
C ASP A 190 -7.85 -20.96 -2.99
N LYS A 191 -9.04 -20.77 -3.56
CA LYS A 191 -9.88 -19.61 -3.23
C LYS A 191 -10.18 -19.60 -1.73
N GLY A 192 -9.97 -18.46 -1.06
CA GLY A 192 -10.20 -18.35 0.38
C GLY A 192 -9.12 -19.02 1.24
N GLU A 193 -8.00 -19.47 0.65
CA GLU A 193 -6.85 -19.96 1.42
C GLU A 193 -6.09 -18.78 2.02
N GLU A 194 -6.12 -18.67 3.35
CA GLU A 194 -5.39 -17.64 4.09
C GLU A 194 -3.90 -18.00 4.19
N ILE A 195 -3.04 -17.07 3.79
CA ILE A 195 -1.59 -17.14 4.01
C ILE A 195 -1.31 -16.72 5.46
N THR A 196 -0.91 -17.69 6.29
CA THR A 196 -0.62 -17.47 7.71
C THR A 196 0.82 -17.00 7.94
N LEU A 197 1.12 -16.49 9.13
CA LEU A 197 2.49 -16.12 9.46
C LEU A 197 3.45 -17.33 9.49
N ALA A 198 2.94 -18.53 9.77
CA ALA A 198 3.70 -19.76 9.67
C ALA A 198 4.09 -20.07 8.22
N ASP A 199 3.17 -19.85 7.28
CA ASP A 199 3.45 -20.00 5.84
C ASP A 199 4.49 -19.00 5.36
N VAL A 200 4.38 -17.73 5.76
CA VAL A 200 5.37 -16.68 5.45
C VAL A 200 6.77 -17.10 5.91
N ARG A 201 6.92 -17.53 7.17
CA ARG A 201 8.21 -17.98 7.72
C ARG A 201 8.74 -19.23 7.01
N GLY A 202 7.85 -20.16 6.65
CA GLY A 202 8.20 -21.35 5.89
C GLY A 202 8.71 -21.02 4.48
N ALA A 203 8.03 -20.13 3.77
CA ALA A 203 8.42 -19.64 2.46
C ALA A 203 9.78 -18.92 2.53
N MET A 204 9.96 -17.98 3.47
CA MET A 204 11.24 -17.30 3.70
C MET A 204 12.38 -18.29 3.95
N THR A 205 12.16 -19.30 4.79
CA THR A 205 13.16 -20.34 5.09
C THR A 205 13.51 -21.14 3.84
N LYS A 206 12.51 -21.57 3.06
CA LYS A 206 12.71 -22.33 1.81
C LYS A 206 13.43 -21.50 0.74
N GLN A 207 13.17 -20.19 0.69
CA GLN A 207 13.74 -19.26 -0.26
C GLN A 207 15.09 -18.67 0.19
N GLY A 208 15.52 -18.92 1.43
CA GLY A 208 16.76 -18.36 1.98
C GLY A 208 16.69 -16.86 2.30
N ILE A 209 15.49 -16.31 2.50
CA ILE A 209 15.29 -14.90 2.85
C ILE A 209 15.48 -14.75 4.36
N ALA A 210 16.51 -14.03 4.77
CA ALA A 210 16.83 -13.85 6.18
C ALA A 210 15.81 -12.97 6.92
N ASP A 211 15.37 -11.88 6.28
CA ASP A 211 14.54 -10.86 6.92
C ASP A 211 13.73 -10.00 5.93
N ILE A 212 12.62 -9.47 6.45
CA ILE A 212 11.86 -8.37 5.86
C ILE A 212 12.21 -7.11 6.65
N ARG A 213 12.66 -6.06 5.95
CA ARG A 213 13.24 -4.84 6.53
C ARG A 213 12.33 -3.64 6.29
N ARG A 214 12.61 -2.60 7.06
CA ARG A 214 11.99 -1.29 6.91
C ARG A 214 12.14 -0.74 5.49
N GLY A 215 11.03 -0.30 4.92
CA GLY A 215 10.95 0.30 3.58
C GLY A 215 10.97 -0.70 2.42
N ASP A 216 10.90 -2.00 2.69
CA ASP A 216 10.83 -3.00 1.61
C ASP A 216 9.45 -3.01 0.95
N VAL A 217 9.42 -3.54 -0.28
CA VAL A 217 8.18 -3.99 -0.93
C VAL A 217 8.09 -5.50 -0.79
N VAL A 218 6.97 -6.02 -0.29
CA VAL A 218 6.77 -7.46 -0.07
C VAL A 218 5.66 -7.97 -0.98
N LEU A 219 6.01 -8.89 -1.90
CA LEU A 219 5.13 -9.41 -2.93
C LEU A 219 4.82 -10.89 -2.67
N PHE A 220 3.55 -11.28 -2.84
CA PHE A 220 3.10 -12.65 -2.66
C PHE A 220 2.70 -13.25 -4.01
N ASN A 221 3.41 -14.30 -4.45
CA ASN A 221 2.98 -15.11 -5.60
C ASN A 221 2.13 -16.28 -5.12
N THR A 222 0.83 -16.21 -5.38
CA THR A 222 -0.17 -17.21 -4.99
C THR A 222 -0.45 -18.23 -6.12
N GLY A 223 -0.01 -17.93 -7.33
CA GLY A 223 -0.25 -18.71 -8.54
C GLY A 223 -1.53 -18.30 -9.28
N TRP A 224 -2.36 -17.44 -8.70
CA TRP A 224 -3.59 -16.92 -9.31
C TRP A 224 -3.34 -16.06 -10.53
N GLY A 225 -2.17 -15.45 -10.64
CA GLY A 225 -1.76 -14.70 -11.82
C GLY A 225 -1.76 -15.54 -13.11
N SER A 226 -1.77 -16.88 -13.01
CA SER A 226 -1.90 -17.80 -14.14
C SER A 226 -3.31 -17.86 -14.75
N LEU A 227 -4.34 -17.40 -14.01
CA LEU A 227 -5.74 -17.34 -14.45
C LEU A 227 -6.05 -16.10 -15.29
N TRP A 228 -5.26 -15.03 -15.15
CA TRP A 228 -5.44 -13.76 -15.85
C TRP A 228 -5.58 -13.97 -17.37
N MET A 229 -6.65 -13.44 -17.97
CA MET A 229 -7.02 -13.58 -19.39
C MET A 229 -7.29 -15.00 -19.87
N LYS A 230 -7.27 -16.01 -18.98
CA LYS A 230 -7.55 -17.41 -19.29
C LYS A 230 -8.83 -17.92 -18.63
N ASP A 231 -9.05 -17.53 -17.38
CA ASP A 231 -10.22 -17.86 -16.57
C ASP A 231 -10.53 -16.69 -15.62
N ASN A 232 -10.98 -15.58 -16.20
CA ASN A 232 -11.31 -14.38 -15.44
C ASN A 232 -12.48 -14.62 -14.47
N ALA A 233 -13.42 -15.50 -14.82
CA ALA A 233 -14.53 -15.84 -13.95
C ALA A 233 -14.03 -16.44 -12.62
N ARG A 234 -13.04 -17.34 -12.68
CA ARG A 234 -12.38 -17.85 -11.47
C ARG A 234 -11.56 -16.78 -10.78
N PHE A 235 -10.76 -16.01 -11.52
CA PHE A 235 -9.94 -14.91 -10.99
C PHE A 235 -10.79 -13.90 -10.18
N ASP A 236 -12.00 -13.61 -10.63
CA ASP A 236 -12.91 -12.67 -9.97
C ASP A 236 -13.85 -13.33 -8.95
N SER A 237 -13.77 -14.65 -8.74
CA SER A 237 -14.70 -15.34 -7.85
C SER A 237 -14.36 -15.23 -6.36
N GLY A 238 -13.18 -14.74 -6.01
CA GLY A 238 -12.53 -14.77 -4.69
C GLY A 238 -11.01 -14.75 -4.89
N GLU A 239 -10.22 -15.10 -3.88
CA GLU A 239 -8.77 -15.31 -3.99
C GLU A 239 -8.15 -15.82 -2.66
N PRO A 240 -6.98 -16.47 -2.70
CA PRO A 240 -6.10 -16.57 -1.55
C PRO A 240 -5.42 -15.23 -1.28
N GLY A 241 -4.92 -15.04 -0.06
CA GLY A 241 -4.21 -13.83 0.29
C GLY A 241 -3.78 -13.82 1.74
N ILE A 242 -3.14 -12.74 2.17
CA ILE A 242 -2.68 -12.62 3.55
C ILE A 242 -3.84 -12.34 4.52
N GLY A 243 -3.66 -12.82 5.75
CA GLY A 243 -4.52 -12.51 6.89
C GLY A 243 -4.10 -11.27 7.67
N LEU A 244 -4.93 -10.87 8.64
CA LEU A 244 -4.66 -9.72 9.52
C LEU A 244 -3.42 -9.92 10.40
N GLU A 245 -3.10 -11.16 10.78
CA GLU A 245 -1.87 -11.47 11.52
C GLU A 245 -0.62 -11.09 10.72
N VAL A 246 -0.56 -11.49 9.44
CA VAL A 246 0.55 -11.17 8.53
C VAL A 246 0.59 -9.67 8.25
N ALA A 247 -0.56 -9.03 8.04
CA ALA A 247 -0.65 -7.59 7.83
C ALA A 247 -0.02 -6.80 8.99
N ARG A 248 -0.38 -7.12 10.23
CA ARG A 248 0.20 -6.49 11.44
C ARG A 248 1.70 -6.75 11.55
N TRP A 249 2.14 -7.98 11.30
CA TRP A 249 3.55 -8.36 11.32
C TRP A 249 4.39 -7.57 10.28
N LEU A 250 3.83 -7.30 9.10
CA LEU A 250 4.43 -6.45 8.08
C LEU A 250 4.41 -4.96 8.47
N ALA A 251 3.32 -4.49 9.09
CA ALA A 251 3.19 -3.12 9.58
C ALA A 251 4.22 -2.81 10.67
N ASP A 252 4.44 -3.72 11.62
CA ASP A 252 5.47 -3.62 12.67
C ASP A 252 6.88 -3.48 12.09
N ARG A 253 7.12 -4.08 10.92
CA ARG A 253 8.38 -3.98 10.17
C ARG A 253 8.51 -2.70 9.35
N GLN A 254 7.45 -1.91 9.28
CA GLN A 254 7.43 -0.65 8.55
C GLN A 254 7.83 -0.86 7.07
N ILE A 255 7.24 -1.86 6.42
CA ILE A 255 7.38 -2.02 4.96
C ILE A 255 6.77 -0.81 4.23
N ALA A 256 7.18 -0.58 3.00
CA ALA A 256 6.65 0.50 2.18
C ALA A 256 5.36 0.10 1.45
N CYS A 257 5.32 -1.13 0.94
CA CYS A 257 4.21 -1.61 0.11
C CYS A 257 4.10 -3.13 0.21
N VAL A 258 2.86 -3.62 0.26
CA VAL A 258 2.55 -5.03 0.04
C VAL A 258 1.99 -5.21 -1.38
N GLY A 259 2.09 -6.39 -1.96
CA GLY A 259 1.41 -6.67 -3.21
C GLY A 259 1.29 -8.16 -3.50
N SER A 260 0.55 -8.49 -4.55
CA SER A 260 0.32 -9.88 -4.95
C SER A 260 -0.05 -10.01 -6.43
N ASP A 261 -0.13 -11.25 -6.90
CA ASP A 261 -0.72 -11.61 -8.19
C ASP A 261 -2.26 -11.74 -8.15
N THR A 262 -2.90 -11.16 -7.13
CA THR A 262 -4.35 -11.20 -6.84
C THR A 262 -4.95 -9.79 -6.76
N TRP A 263 -6.27 -9.64 -6.77
CA TRP A 263 -6.99 -8.35 -6.88
C TRP A 263 -7.33 -7.68 -5.54
N ALA A 264 -7.06 -8.30 -4.40
CA ALA A 264 -7.15 -7.71 -3.07
C ALA A 264 -5.88 -7.90 -2.22
N THR A 265 -4.96 -8.80 -2.58
CA THR A 265 -3.78 -9.21 -1.77
C THR A 265 -4.13 -9.90 -0.44
N GLU A 266 -5.36 -9.74 0.04
CA GLU A 266 -5.92 -10.37 1.23
C GLU A 266 -6.90 -11.49 0.87
N VAL A 267 -7.04 -12.45 1.77
CA VAL A 267 -7.87 -13.63 1.56
C VAL A 267 -9.35 -13.25 1.32
N GLN A 268 -9.95 -13.80 0.27
CA GLN A 268 -11.34 -13.56 -0.11
C GLN A 268 -12.08 -14.86 -0.50
N PRO A 269 -13.18 -15.22 0.18
CA PRO A 269 -13.80 -14.53 1.31
C PRO A 269 -12.90 -14.55 2.55
N ASN A 270 -13.06 -13.54 3.41
CA ASN A 270 -12.39 -13.52 4.70
C ASN A 270 -12.83 -14.73 5.57
N PRO A 271 -11.91 -15.37 6.32
CA PRO A 271 -12.24 -16.44 7.26
C PRO A 271 -13.25 -16.01 8.35
N ASP A 272 -13.22 -14.74 8.75
CA ASP A 272 -14.25 -14.12 9.56
C ASP A 272 -15.33 -13.52 8.63
N PRO A 273 -16.55 -14.09 8.60
CA PRO A 273 -17.61 -13.64 7.69
C PRO A 273 -18.11 -12.23 7.98
N ASP A 274 -17.88 -11.71 9.19
CA ASP A 274 -18.29 -10.37 9.61
C ASP A 274 -17.27 -9.29 9.21
N LEU A 275 -16.11 -9.70 8.68
CA LEU A 275 -15.07 -8.78 8.21
C LEU A 275 -15.00 -8.70 6.68
N ARG A 276 -14.67 -7.51 6.20
CA ARG A 276 -14.45 -7.17 4.80
C ARG A 276 -13.26 -6.21 4.71
N GLY A 277 -12.20 -6.59 4.00
CA GLY A 277 -11.06 -5.70 3.79
C GLY A 277 -10.20 -5.36 5.02
N PRO A 278 -10.10 -6.17 6.10
CA PRO A 278 -9.36 -5.75 7.30
C PRO A 278 -7.86 -5.56 7.05
N VAL A 279 -7.27 -6.26 6.07
CA VAL A 279 -5.86 -6.08 5.72
C VAL A 279 -5.64 -4.73 5.06
N HIS A 280 -6.51 -4.34 4.13
CA HIS A 280 -6.48 -2.99 3.55
C HIS A 280 -6.56 -1.90 4.62
N GLN A 281 -7.48 -2.03 5.59
CA GLN A 281 -7.62 -1.05 6.67
C GLN A 281 -6.38 -1.02 7.58
N GLU A 282 -5.81 -2.18 7.91
CA GLU A 282 -4.60 -2.26 8.71
C GLU A 282 -3.39 -1.63 7.99
N LEU A 283 -3.19 -1.92 6.71
CA LEU A 283 -2.01 -1.45 5.97
C LEU A 283 -2.18 -0.01 5.46
N LEU A 284 -3.18 0.26 4.63
CA LEU A 284 -3.38 1.57 4.00
C LEU A 284 -3.86 2.61 5.02
N THR A 285 -5.02 2.35 5.66
CA THR A 285 -5.69 3.36 6.48
C THR A 285 -4.93 3.64 7.78
N LYS A 286 -4.52 2.61 8.52
CA LYS A 286 -3.85 2.79 9.81
C LYS A 286 -2.37 3.13 9.67
N ASN A 287 -1.65 2.39 8.82
CA ASN A 287 -0.18 2.44 8.79
C ASN A 287 0.41 3.20 7.59
N GLY A 288 -0.42 3.63 6.62
CA GLY A 288 0.04 4.35 5.44
C GLY A 288 0.89 3.49 4.49
N ILE A 289 0.72 2.16 4.54
CA ILE A 289 1.44 1.17 3.73
C ILE A 289 0.61 0.87 2.49
N PHE A 290 1.23 0.99 1.31
CA PHE A 290 0.54 0.86 0.03
C PHE A 290 0.27 -0.58 -0.37
N ASN A 291 -0.67 -0.79 -1.29
CA ASN A 291 -0.98 -2.09 -1.89
C ASN A 291 -0.74 -2.05 -3.41
N HIS A 292 -0.22 -3.14 -3.97
CA HIS A 292 0.01 -3.29 -5.41
C HIS A 292 -0.54 -4.64 -5.88
N GLU A 293 -1.63 -4.58 -6.62
CA GLU A 293 -2.46 -5.74 -6.93
C GLU A 293 -2.32 -6.16 -8.39
N ASN A 294 -2.73 -7.39 -8.69
CA ASN A 294 -2.74 -7.97 -10.03
C ASN A 294 -1.37 -7.98 -10.72
N LEU A 295 -0.28 -8.13 -9.96
CA LEU A 295 1.07 -8.20 -10.50
C LEU A 295 1.27 -9.47 -11.35
N ASP A 296 2.18 -9.41 -12.31
CA ASP A 296 2.76 -10.60 -12.93
C ASP A 296 4.09 -10.93 -12.23
N LEU A 297 4.06 -11.96 -11.40
CA LEU A 297 5.21 -12.43 -10.62
C LEU A 297 5.83 -13.69 -11.21
N SER A 298 5.31 -14.17 -12.36
CA SER A 298 5.65 -15.48 -12.92
C SER A 298 7.12 -15.59 -13.30
N GLU A 299 7.70 -14.54 -13.87
CA GLU A 299 9.10 -14.54 -14.29
C GLU A 299 10.07 -14.56 -13.11
N LEU A 300 9.78 -13.78 -12.07
CA LEU A 300 10.59 -13.78 -10.84
C LEU A 300 10.53 -15.14 -10.15
N ALA A 301 9.34 -15.74 -10.05
CA ALA A 301 9.14 -17.05 -9.44
C ALA A 301 9.87 -18.16 -10.22
N ARG A 302 9.71 -18.18 -11.55
CA ARG A 302 10.39 -19.13 -12.45
C ARG A 302 11.91 -19.06 -12.31
N ASP A 303 12.46 -17.86 -12.26
CA ASP A 303 13.90 -17.62 -12.20
C ASP A 303 14.46 -17.66 -10.76
N ARG A 304 13.59 -17.86 -9.76
CA ARG A 304 13.92 -17.88 -8.34
C ARG A 304 14.59 -16.60 -7.84
N VAL A 305 14.12 -15.45 -8.31
CA VAL A 305 14.59 -14.14 -7.88
C VAL A 305 13.73 -13.66 -6.72
N TRP A 306 14.24 -13.87 -5.51
CA TRP A 306 13.53 -13.60 -4.25
C TRP A 306 13.77 -12.21 -3.68
N GLU A 307 14.92 -11.60 -4.01
CA GLU A 307 15.30 -10.27 -3.58
C GLU A 307 15.83 -9.49 -4.78
N PHE A 308 15.31 -8.28 -5.00
CA PHE A 308 15.58 -7.48 -6.19
C PHE A 308 15.45 -5.99 -5.90
N ALA A 309 15.96 -5.14 -6.79
CA ALA A 309 15.62 -3.73 -6.79
C ALA A 309 14.21 -3.55 -7.38
N TYR A 310 13.25 -3.10 -6.55
CA TYR A 310 11.90 -2.77 -6.97
C TYR A 310 11.83 -1.28 -7.32
N ILE A 311 11.30 -0.98 -8.50
CA ILE A 311 11.18 0.38 -9.01
C ILE A 311 9.75 0.61 -9.51
N PHE A 312 9.12 1.67 -9.01
CA PHE A 312 7.79 2.09 -9.42
C PHE A 312 7.57 3.56 -9.14
N VAL A 313 6.89 4.26 -10.04
CA VAL A 313 6.45 5.63 -9.80
C VAL A 313 4.97 5.68 -10.17
N PRO A 314 4.08 6.01 -9.22
CA PRO A 314 2.69 6.29 -9.55
C PRO A 314 2.61 7.37 -10.64
N VAL A 315 1.72 7.19 -11.60
CA VAL A 315 1.39 8.24 -12.57
C VAL A 315 0.92 9.46 -11.76
N PRO A 316 1.45 10.68 -12.02
CA PRO A 316 1.17 11.86 -11.21
C PRO A 316 -0.23 12.45 -11.49
N LEU A 317 -1.26 11.62 -11.29
CA LEU A 317 -2.68 11.96 -11.45
C LEU A 317 -3.16 12.68 -10.19
N LYS A 318 -3.38 13.99 -10.31
CA LYS A 318 -3.82 14.81 -9.18
C LYS A 318 -5.16 14.34 -8.64
N GLY A 319 -5.21 14.01 -7.35
CA GLY A 319 -6.42 13.61 -6.65
C GLY A 319 -6.90 12.20 -6.97
N ALA A 320 -6.12 11.38 -7.68
CA ALA A 320 -6.48 9.99 -7.91
C ALA A 320 -6.27 9.14 -6.65
N THR A 321 -7.17 8.19 -6.41
CA THR A 321 -7.15 7.25 -5.26
C THR A 321 -6.12 6.15 -5.42
N GLY A 322 -5.64 5.92 -6.64
CA GLY A 322 -4.69 4.88 -7.00
C GLY A 322 -4.03 5.23 -8.33
N SER A 323 -3.13 4.37 -8.80
CA SER A 323 -2.39 4.59 -10.04
C SER A 323 -2.33 3.31 -10.87
N PRO A 324 -2.45 3.43 -12.21
CA PRO A 324 -2.02 2.35 -13.08
C PRO A 324 -0.50 2.29 -13.12
N GLY A 325 0.03 1.25 -13.75
CA GLY A 325 1.41 1.25 -14.19
C GLY A 325 2.02 -0.14 -14.26
N SER A 326 3.33 -0.16 -14.49
CA SER A 326 4.11 -1.38 -14.59
C SER A 326 5.35 -1.26 -13.71
N PRO A 327 5.31 -1.73 -12.46
CA PRO A 327 6.53 -1.83 -11.67
C PRO A 327 7.52 -2.76 -12.36
N ILE A 328 8.81 -2.52 -12.10
CA ILE A 328 9.88 -3.40 -12.57
C ILE A 328 10.70 -3.90 -11.39
N ALA A 329 11.20 -5.13 -11.54
CA ALA A 329 12.23 -5.68 -10.70
C ALA A 329 13.54 -5.79 -11.47
N VAL A 330 14.66 -5.44 -10.84
CA VAL A 330 15.99 -5.54 -11.44
C VAL A 330 16.89 -6.38 -10.54
N ARG A 331 17.59 -7.36 -11.13
CA ARG A 331 18.51 -8.28 -10.45
C ARG A 331 19.89 -8.29 -11.08
#